data_AF-A0A2V6ZGM9-F1
#
_entry.id   AF-A0A2V6ZGM9-F1
#
_cell.length_a   1.000
_cell.length_b   1.000
_cell.length_c   1.000
_cell.angle_alpha   90.00
_cell.angle_beta   90.00
_cell.angle_gamma   90.00
#
_symmetry.space_group_name_H-M   'P 1'
#
loop_
_entity.id
_entity.type
_entity.pdbx_description
1 polymer ?
#
loop_
_entity_poly.entity_id
_entity_poly.type
_entity_poly.pdbx_seq_one_letter_code
_entity_poly.pdbx_strand_id
1 'polypeptide(L)'
;MSVARASGGPVLHSGSRLRRGLVEAASVILVVALLIWSLMPVYNMLLIALDPDEGDIEFEGILWPPNPSLHSFRAVVTQGYWLVEDFWRQLANSFFIGLMTMFLTTLIGSLASFALGRMRLSGSWLLAN
;
A
#
# COMPACT_ATOMS: atom_id res chain seq x y z
N MET A 1 -3.98 -63.24 -34.53
CA MET A 1 -5.18 -62.39 -34.62
C MET A 1 -5.20 -61.51 -33.38
N SER A 2 -4.87 -60.22 -33.45
CA SER A 2 -5.80 -59.09 -33.71
C SER A 2 -6.90 -59.04 -32.63
N VAL A 3 -7.18 -57.98 -31.86
CA VAL A 3 -7.02 -56.52 -32.05
C VAL A 3 -6.94 -55.82 -30.68
N ALA A 4 -6.22 -54.69 -30.68
CA ALA A 4 -6.35 -53.46 -29.87
C ALA A 4 -7.75 -53.20 -29.20
N ARG A 5 -7.92 -52.33 -28.21
CA ARG A 5 -7.58 -50.90 -28.27
C ARG A 5 -7.91 -50.27 -26.91
N ALA A 6 -6.92 -49.67 -26.25
CA ALA A 6 -7.15 -48.69 -25.21
C ALA A 6 -7.65 -47.40 -25.87
N SER A 7 -8.92 -47.05 -25.69
CA SER A 7 -9.47 -45.76 -26.12
C SER A 7 -9.39 -44.76 -24.97
N GLY A 8 -8.19 -44.20 -24.76
CA GLY A 8 -8.03 -42.96 -24.00
C GLY A 8 -8.55 -41.80 -24.84
N GLY A 9 -9.78 -41.35 -24.56
CA GLY A 9 -10.33 -40.16 -25.19
C GLY A 9 -9.60 -38.89 -24.73
N PRO A 10 -9.39 -37.90 -25.61
CA PRO A 10 -8.67 -36.69 -25.27
C PRO A 10 -9.46 -35.83 -24.27
N VAL A 11 -8.85 -35.56 -23.12
CA VAL A 11 -9.39 -34.65 -22.11
C VAL A 11 -9.28 -33.23 -22.67
N LEU A 12 -10.41 -32.63 -23.07
CA LEU A 12 -10.49 -31.25 -23.52
C LEU A 12 -10.19 -30.29 -22.35
N HIS A 13 -8.94 -29.85 -22.22
CA HIS A 13 -8.48 -28.83 -21.27
C HIS A 13 -8.07 -27.53 -21.97
N SER A 14 -8.90 -27.03 -22.91
CA SER A 14 -8.62 -25.81 -23.67
C SER A 14 -9.19 -24.54 -23.02
N GLY A 15 -10.29 -24.63 -22.26
CA GLY A 15 -10.96 -23.47 -21.66
C GLY A 15 -10.24 -22.82 -20.47
N SER A 16 -9.24 -23.48 -19.87
CA SER A 16 -8.54 -22.96 -18.69
C SER A 16 -7.52 -21.87 -19.04
N ARG A 17 -6.88 -21.94 -20.21
CA ARG A 17 -5.85 -20.97 -20.64
C ARG A 17 -6.44 -19.59 -20.97
N LEU A 18 -7.58 -19.57 -21.67
CA LEU A 18 -8.29 -18.33 -21.99
C LEU A 18 -8.86 -17.67 -20.73
N ARG A 19 -9.49 -18.46 -19.83
CA ARG A 19 -9.97 -17.94 -18.54
C ARG A 19 -8.82 -17.40 -17.69
N ARG A 20 -7.66 -18.05 -17.70
CA ARG A 20 -6.46 -17.59 -16.98
C ARG A 20 -5.95 -16.26 -17.53
N GLY A 21 -5.86 -16.10 -18.86
CA GLY A 21 -5.47 -14.83 -19.49
C GLY A 21 -6.47 -13.69 -19.22
N LEU A 22 -7.78 -13.98 -19.21
CA LEU A 22 -8.80 -12.98 -18.85
C LEU A 22 -8.73 -12.57 -17.38
N VAL A 23 -8.52 -13.52 -16.47
CA VAL A 23 -8.35 -13.23 -15.04
C VAL A 23 -7.09 -12.41 -14.78
N GLU A 24 -6.00 -12.73 -15.48
CA GLU A 24 -4.73 -11.98 -15.39
C GLU A 24 -4.88 -10.56 -15.93
N ALA A 25 -5.48 -10.39 -17.10
CA ALA A 25 -5.77 -9.06 -17.65
C ALA A 25 -6.71 -8.26 -16.75
N ALA A 26 -7.78 -8.88 -16.23
CA ALA A 26 -8.70 -8.23 -15.29
C ALA A 26 -8.00 -7.84 -13.99
N SER A 27 -7.10 -8.68 -13.47
CA SER A 27 -6.30 -8.37 -12.29
C SER A 27 -5.37 -7.17 -12.53
N VAL A 28 -4.70 -7.12 -13.69
CA VAL A 28 -3.81 -6.00 -14.03
C VAL A 28 -4.62 -4.71 -14.17
N ILE A 29 -5.75 -4.75 -14.87
CA ILE A 29 -6.65 -3.59 -15.02
C ILE A 29 -7.13 -3.12 -13.64
N LEU A 30 -7.52 -4.03 -12.75
CA LEU A 30 -7.93 -3.70 -11.40
C LEU A 30 -6.79 -3.01 -10.62
N VAL A 31 -5.57 -3.56 -10.68
CA VAL A 31 -4.40 -2.96 -10.02
C VAL A 31 -4.12 -1.56 -10.56
N VAL A 32 -4.15 -1.37 -11.88
CA VAL A 32 -3.94 -0.06 -12.51
C VAL A 32 -5.03 0.92 -12.11
N ALA A 33 -6.30 0.48 -12.10
CA ALA A 33 -7.42 1.31 -11.67
C ALA A 33 -7.29 1.73 -10.20
N LEU A 34 -6.93 0.80 -9.31
CA LEU A 34 -6.68 1.09 -7.90
C LEU A 34 -5.48 2.01 -7.69
N LEU A 35 -4.42 1.85 -8.48
CA LEU A 35 -3.26 2.75 -8.44
C LEU A 35 -3.65 4.17 -8.86
N ILE A 36 -4.36 4.33 -9.99
CA ILE A 36 -4.82 5.63 -10.44
C ILE A 36 -5.74 6.26 -9.38
N TRP A 37 -6.70 5.49 -8.86
CA TRP A 37 -7.61 5.94 -7.82
C TRP A 37 -6.88 6.38 -6.55
N SER A 38 -5.88 5.62 -6.10
CA SER A 38 -5.09 5.94 -4.91
C SER A 38 -4.12 7.09 -5.12
N LEU A 39 -3.59 7.27 -6.33
CA LEU A 39 -2.66 8.35 -6.66
C LEU A 39 -3.37 9.67 -6.93
N MET A 40 -4.63 9.64 -7.37
CA MET A 40 -5.41 10.84 -7.64
C MET A 40 -5.48 11.81 -6.45
N PRO A 41 -5.80 11.41 -5.19
CA PRO A 41 -5.76 12.35 -4.07
C PRO A 41 -4.34 12.85 -3.76
N VAL A 42 -3.31 12.01 -3.91
CA VAL A 42 -1.91 12.42 -3.72
C VAL A 42 -1.49 13.47 -4.75
N TYR A 43 -1.91 13.29 -5.99
CA TYR A 43 -1.72 14.25 -7.06
C TYR A 43 -2.36 15.61 -6.72
N ASN A 44 -3.61 15.61 -6.25
CA ASN A 44 -4.29 16.84 -5.84
C ASN A 44 -3.56 17.53 -4.67
N MET A 45 -3.13 16.78 -3.65
CA MET A 45 -2.33 17.34 -2.55
C MET A 45 -1.03 17.99 -3.03
N LEU A 46 -0.36 17.39 -4.02
CA LEU A 46 0.86 17.95 -4.61
C LEU A 46 0.60 19.23 -5.39
N LEU A 47 -0.50 19.32 -6.13
CA LEU A 47 -0.88 20.56 -6.83
C LEU A 47 -1.11 21.69 -5.83
N ILE A 48 -1.88 21.44 -4.77
CA ILE A 48 -2.14 22.42 -3.70
C ILE A 48 -0.84 22.84 -3.01
N ALA A 49 0.07 21.91 -2.76
CA ALA A 49 1.37 22.22 -2.16
C ALA A 49 2.27 23.10 -3.05
N LEU A 50 2.04 23.09 -4.36
CA LEU A 50 2.76 23.89 -5.37
C LEU A 50 2.05 25.20 -5.72
N ASP A 51 0.87 25.46 -5.17
CA ASP A 51 0.14 26.70 -5.43
C ASP A 51 0.84 27.89 -4.74
N PRO A 52 1.11 29.02 -5.44
CA PRO A 52 1.53 30.26 -4.80
C PRO A 52 0.42 30.92 -3.97
N ASP A 53 -0.84 30.75 -4.37
CA ASP A 53 -2.00 31.37 -3.74
C ASP A 53 -2.66 30.34 -2.80
N GLU A 54 -3.06 30.76 -1.59
CA GLU A 54 -3.53 29.86 -0.52
C GLU A 54 -4.93 29.26 -0.82
N GLY A 55 -5.06 28.43 -1.86
CA GLY A 55 -6.23 27.56 -2.08
C GLY A 55 -7.18 27.92 -3.23
N ASP A 56 -6.75 28.72 -4.21
CA ASP A 56 -7.64 29.10 -5.33
C ASP A 56 -7.74 27.99 -6.41
N ILE A 57 -6.74 27.12 -6.57
CA ILE A 57 -6.80 26.03 -7.56
C ILE A 57 -7.74 24.87 -7.19
N GLU A 58 -8.21 24.78 -5.94
CA GLU A 58 -9.09 23.68 -5.50
C GLU A 58 -10.49 23.74 -6.13
N PHE A 59 -10.93 24.94 -6.56
CA PHE A 59 -12.27 25.16 -7.12
C PHE A 59 -12.31 25.42 -8.64
N GLU A 60 -11.16 25.61 -9.30
CA GLU A 60 -11.11 26.00 -10.71
C GLU A 60 -11.00 24.82 -11.69
N GLY A 61 -10.90 23.58 -11.20
CA GLY A 61 -10.80 22.39 -12.07
C GLY A 61 -9.51 22.37 -12.91
N ILE A 62 -8.48 23.11 -12.46
CA ILE A 62 -7.20 23.21 -13.13
C ILE A 62 -6.41 21.93 -12.89
N LEU A 63 -6.24 21.14 -13.95
CA LEU A 63 -5.43 19.93 -13.90
C LEU A 63 -3.94 20.22 -13.66
N TRP A 64 -3.43 21.41 -13.97
CA TRP A 64 -2.02 21.78 -13.75
C TRP A 64 -1.84 23.30 -13.55
N PRO A 65 -1.23 23.76 -12.44
CA PRO A 65 -1.12 25.19 -12.14
C PRO A 65 -0.23 25.92 -13.16
N PRO A 66 -0.64 27.11 -13.63
CA PRO A 66 0.13 27.87 -14.62
C PRO A 66 1.46 28.41 -14.05
N ASN A 67 1.55 28.62 -12.73
CA ASN A 67 2.73 29.14 -12.04
C ASN A 67 3.07 28.29 -10.81
N PRO A 68 3.76 27.14 -10.96
CA PRO A 68 4.16 26.33 -9.81
C PRO A 68 5.16 27.08 -8.93
N SER A 69 4.89 27.14 -7.63
CA SER A 69 5.71 27.82 -6.63
C SER A 69 6.25 26.83 -5.59
N LEU A 70 7.43 27.12 -5.04
CA LEU A 70 8.01 26.38 -3.92
C LEU A 70 7.96 27.19 -2.61
N HIS A 71 7.12 28.24 -2.57
CA HIS A 71 7.05 29.14 -1.43
C HIS A 71 6.59 28.40 -0.16
N SER A 72 5.53 27.60 -0.28
CA SER A 72 4.97 26.78 0.80
C SER A 72 5.99 25.81 1.37
N PHE A 73 6.78 25.13 0.52
CA PHE A 73 7.87 24.26 0.97
C PHE A 73 8.96 25.02 1.72
N ARG A 74 9.35 26.20 1.24
CA ARG A 74 10.32 27.05 1.94
C ARG A 74 9.76 27.46 3.31
N ALA A 75 8.51 27.92 3.37
CA ALA A 75 7.86 28.35 4.62
C ALA A 75 7.84 27.25 5.68
N VAL A 76 7.58 26.00 5.27
CA VAL A 76 7.60 24.83 6.16
C VAL A 76 9.01 24.52 6.66
N VAL A 77 9.99 24.49 5.76
CA VAL A 77 11.39 24.16 6.10
C VAL A 77 12.02 25.22 7.00
N THR A 78 11.79 26.50 6.70
CA THR A 78 12.32 27.62 7.49
C THR A 78 11.47 27.96 8.69
N GLN A 79 10.33 27.29 8.88
CA GLN A 79 9.36 27.56 9.96
C GLN A 79 8.95 29.05 10.00
N GLY A 80 8.85 29.68 8.82
CA GLY A 80 8.68 31.12 8.68
C GLY A 80 7.25 31.62 8.88
N TYR A 81 6.32 30.73 9.23
CA TYR A 81 4.90 30.98 9.40
C TYR A 81 4.43 30.38 10.73
N TRP A 82 3.49 31.04 11.40
CA TRP A 82 2.99 30.62 12.72
C TRP A 82 2.38 29.21 12.73
N LEU A 83 1.80 28.76 11.60
CA LEU A 83 1.29 27.40 11.43
C LEU A 83 2.37 26.31 11.54
N VAL A 84 3.63 26.65 11.27
CA VAL A 84 4.71 25.68 11.02
C VAL A 84 5.90 25.88 11.98
N GLU A 85 5.72 26.70 13.02
CA GLU A 85 6.75 27.08 13.99
C GLU A 85 7.40 25.88 14.69
N ASP A 86 6.65 24.80 14.91
CA ASP A 86 7.11 23.58 15.61
C ASP A 86 7.26 22.37 14.69
N PHE A 87 7.21 22.54 13.37
CA PHE A 87 7.20 21.46 12.39
C PHE A 87 8.29 20.40 12.61
N TRP A 88 9.56 20.81 12.75
CA TRP A 88 10.66 19.86 12.94
C TRP A 88 10.53 19.07 14.24
N ARG A 89 10.05 19.72 15.31
CA ARG A 89 9.80 19.06 16.60
C ARG A 89 8.65 18.07 16.50
N GLN A 90 7.55 18.42 15.85
CA GLN A 90 6.39 17.54 15.67
C GLN A 90 6.73 16.35 14.77
N LEU A 91 7.48 16.58 13.69
CA LEU A 91 7.98 15.53 12.81
C LEU A 91 8.93 14.58 13.56
N ALA A 92 9.89 15.12 14.32
CA ALA A 92 10.82 14.31 15.10
C ALA A 92 10.12 13.49 16.19
N ASN A 93 9.15 14.07 16.90
CA ASN A 93 8.36 13.35 17.90
C ASN A 93 7.60 12.18 17.28
N SER A 94 6.91 12.41 16.17
CA SER A 94 6.12 11.39 15.48
C SER A 94 7.01 10.27 14.94
N PHE A 95 8.15 10.65 14.34
CA PHE A 95 9.15 9.70 13.86
C PHE A 95 9.71 8.85 15.01
N PHE A 96 10.06 9.47 16.14
CA PHE A 96 10.58 8.78 17.30
C PHE A 96 9.55 7.80 17.89
N ILE A 97 8.31 8.24 18.09
CA ILE A 97 7.24 7.38 18.61
C ILE A 97 6.98 6.21 17.66
N GLY A 98 6.88 6.48 16.34
CA GLY A 98 6.68 5.45 15.33
C GLY A 98 7.81 4.41 15.32
N LEU A 99 9.06 4.86 15.39
CA LEU A 99 10.22 3.97 15.43
C LEU A 99 10.26 3.12 16.71
N MET A 100 10.03 3.74 17.86
CA MET A 100 10.04 3.04 19.15
C MET A 100 8.92 2.01 19.25
N THR A 101 7.72 2.36 18.80
CA THR A 101 6.58 1.43 18.77
C THR A 101 6.85 0.24 17.84
N MET A 102 7.33 0.48 16.61
CA MET A 102 7.72 -0.58 15.69
C MET A 102 8.76 -1.51 16.32
N PHE A 103 9.84 -0.94 16.87
CA PHE A 103 10.93 -1.71 17.48
C PHE A 103 10.43 -2.56 18.65
N LEU A 104 9.68 -1.96 19.58
CA LEU A 104 9.15 -2.66 20.75
C LEU A 104 8.16 -3.76 20.35
N THR A 105 7.26 -3.50 19.40
CA THR A 105 6.31 -4.49 18.90
C THR A 105 7.03 -5.68 18.27
N THR A 106 8.02 -5.45 17.41
CA THR A 106 8.81 -6.53 16.80
C THR A 106 9.64 -7.29 17.84
N LEU A 107 10.25 -6.59 18.79
CA LEU A 107 11.04 -7.22 19.85
C LEU A 107 10.17 -8.12 20.74
N ILE A 108 9.07 -7.59 21.26
CA ILE A 108 8.15 -8.35 22.12
C ILE A 108 7.50 -9.48 21.33
N GLY A 109 7.05 -9.22 20.10
CA GLY A 109 6.44 -10.22 19.23
C GLY A 109 7.38 -11.37 18.88
N SER A 110 8.66 -11.07 18.60
CA SER A 110 9.66 -12.10 18.31
C SER A 110 10.04 -12.92 19.55
N LEU A 111 10.19 -12.28 20.72
CA LEU A 111 10.42 -12.98 21.99
C LEU A 111 9.23 -13.87 22.35
N ALA A 112 8.01 -13.38 22.21
CA ALA A 112 6.79 -14.14 22.45
C ALA A 112 6.67 -15.32 21.48
N SER A 113 6.91 -15.10 20.19
CA SER A 113 6.91 -16.16 19.17
C SER A 113 7.97 -17.23 19.46
N PHE A 114 9.17 -16.83 19.88
CA PHE A 114 10.22 -17.76 20.28
C PHE A 114 9.84 -18.55 21.54
N ALA A 115 9.31 -17.89 22.57
CA ALA A 115 8.85 -18.55 23.79
C ALA A 115 7.75 -19.59 23.49
N LEU A 116 6.74 -19.21 22.69
CA LEU A 116 5.66 -20.10 22.25
C LEU A 116 6.19 -21.27 21.40
N GLY A 117 7.12 -21.03 20.49
CA GLY A 117 7.73 -22.08 19.67
C GLY A 117 8.60 -23.07 20.47
N ARG A 118 9.14 -22.63 21.61
CA ARG A 118 9.96 -23.48 22.51
C ARG A 118 9.15 -24.14 23.61
N MET A 119 8.01 -23.57 24.00
CA MET A 119 7.05 -24.24 24.87
C MET A 119 6.39 -25.38 24.08
N ARG A 120 6.72 -26.62 24.43
CA ARG A 120 5.92 -27.77 24.00
C ARG A 120 4.55 -27.60 24.64
N LEU A 121 3.56 -27.13 23.88
CA LEU A 121 2.16 -27.11 24.26
C LEU A 121 1.70 -28.57 24.46
N SER A 122 1.96 -29.08 25.66
CA SER A 122 1.57 -30.40 26.16
C SER A 122 0.05 -30.40 26.35
N GLY A 123 -0.68 -30.44 25.24
CA GLY A 123 -2.14 -30.34 25.24
C GLY A 123 -2.81 -29.97 23.92
N SER A 124 -2.08 -29.78 22.81
CA SER A 124 -2.65 -29.46 21.48
C SER A 124 -3.70 -30.46 20.97
N TRP A 125 -3.83 -31.63 21.61
CA TRP A 125 -4.84 -32.64 21.32
C TRP A 125 -6.24 -32.32 21.90
N LEU A 126 -6.36 -31.36 22.84
CA LEU A 126 -7.66 -30.96 23.43
C LEU A 126 -8.41 -29.86 22.66
N LEU A 127 -7.78 -29.23 21.67
CA LEU A 127 -8.39 -28.17 20.84
C LEU A 127 -8.88 -28.67 19.47
N ALA A 128 -8.72 -29.96 19.19
CA ALA A 128 -9.01 -30.58 17.89
C ALA A 128 -10.23 -31.52 17.91
N ASN A 129 -11.10 -31.41 18.91
CA ASN A 129 -12.38 -32.11 18.97
C ASN A 129 -13.54 -31.11 18.94
#